data_AF-A0A0P0CQH5-F1
#
_entry.id   AF-A0A0P0CQH5-F1
#
_cell.length_a   1.000
_cell.length_b   1.000
_cell.length_c   1.000
_cell.angle_alpha   90.00
_cell.angle_beta   90.00
_cell.angle_gamma   90.00
#
_symmetry.space_group_name_H-M   'P 1'
#
loop_
_entity.id
_entity.type
_entity.pdbx_description
1 polymer ?
#
loop_
_entity_poly.entity_id
_entity_poly.type
_entity_poly.pdbx_seq_one_letter_code
_entity_poly.pdbx_strand_id
1 'polypeptide(L)'
;MLKKGEEPSLVGNKKVETPFGTIFTTNLTPDPKTGIGKMTDAEIARVLRYGVKPNGEAVLPFMQGQDMSDEDLVAVISYLRSIKPIENKVPDHEFTLLGKFARAFMLKPAAPEPTESLARK
;
A
#
# COMPACT_ATOMS: atom_id res chain seq x y z
N MET A 1 -9.77 6.84 -16.22
CA MET A 1 -8.57 6.06 -16.59
C MET A 1 -7.46 7.03 -16.94
N LEU A 2 -6.20 6.70 -16.63
CA LEU A 2 -5.06 7.54 -17.02
C LEU A 2 -4.96 7.61 -18.54
N LYS A 3 -4.67 8.79 -19.09
CA LYS A 3 -4.37 8.92 -20.51
C LYS A 3 -2.94 8.46 -20.77
N LYS A 4 -2.67 7.99 -21.98
CA LYS A 4 -1.30 7.60 -22.38
C LYS A 4 -0.35 8.80 -22.23
N GLY A 5 0.74 8.61 -21.49
CA GLY A 5 1.73 9.67 -21.20
C GLY A 5 1.41 10.54 -19.97
N GLU A 6 0.29 10.28 -19.29
CA GLU A 6 -0.06 10.95 -18.04
C GLU A 6 0.57 10.18 -16.86
N GLU A 7 1.39 10.85 -16.07
CA GLU A 7 1.95 10.26 -14.85
C GLU A 7 0.85 10.13 -13.79
N PRO A 8 0.76 8.97 -13.10
CA PRO A 8 -0.18 8.81 -12.01
C PRO A 8 0.17 9.76 -10.87
N SER A 9 -0.84 10.43 -10.32
CA SER A 9 -0.67 11.20 -9.09
C SER A 9 -0.32 10.27 -7.92
N LEU A 10 0.83 10.52 -7.29
CA LEU A 10 1.30 9.78 -6.12
C LEU A 10 0.98 10.47 -4.79
N VAL A 11 0.29 11.62 -4.81
CA VAL A 11 -0.06 12.36 -3.59
C VAL A 11 -1.28 11.80 -2.86
N GLY A 12 -1.93 10.78 -3.41
CA GLY A 12 -3.11 10.15 -2.81
C GLY A 12 -4.42 10.88 -3.10
N ASN A 13 -5.35 10.81 -2.15
CA ASN A 13 -6.67 11.48 -2.17
C ASN A 13 -7.66 10.99 -3.24
N LYS A 14 -7.42 9.83 -3.85
CA LYS A 14 -8.39 9.22 -4.76
C LYS A 14 -9.44 8.46 -3.95
N LYS A 15 -10.71 8.85 -4.11
CA LYS A 15 -11.87 8.18 -3.52
C LYS A 15 -12.14 6.86 -4.24
N VAL A 16 -12.34 5.79 -3.47
CA VAL A 16 -12.78 4.47 -3.95
C VAL A 16 -13.99 4.07 -3.11
N GLU A 17 -15.15 4.02 -3.76
CA GLU A 17 -16.39 3.59 -3.12
C GLU A 17 -16.48 2.06 -3.16
N THR A 18 -16.78 1.47 -2.01
CA THR A 18 -16.91 0.02 -1.85
C THR A 18 -18.19 -0.27 -1.05
N PRO A 19 -18.73 -1.51 -1.10
CA PRO A 19 -19.83 -1.92 -0.22
C PRO A 19 -19.52 -1.79 1.29
N PHE A 20 -18.25 -1.73 1.65
CA PHE A 20 -17.76 -1.61 3.02
C PHE A 20 -17.50 -0.17 3.47
N GLY A 21 -17.68 0.81 2.57
CA GLY A 21 -17.46 2.22 2.83
C GLY A 21 -16.55 2.90 1.80
N THR A 22 -16.14 4.12 2.13
CA THR A 22 -15.29 4.96 1.30
C THR A 22 -13.83 4.81 1.70
N ILE A 23 -12.99 4.43 0.74
CA ILE A 23 -11.55 4.30 0.91
C ILE A 23 -10.85 5.45 0.15
N PHE A 24 -9.73 5.92 0.69
CA PHE A 24 -8.92 6.97 0.08
C PHE A 24 -7.52 6.42 -0.21
N THR A 25 -6.94 6.73 -1.36
CA THR A 25 -5.53 6.38 -1.61
C THR A 25 -4.60 7.23 -0.74
N THR A 26 -3.51 6.63 -0.26
CA THR A 26 -2.50 7.28 0.57
C THR A 26 -1.53 8.13 -0.24
N ASN A 27 -0.87 9.08 0.42
CA ASN A 27 0.26 9.82 -0.16
C ASN A 27 1.51 8.91 -0.18
N LEU A 28 2.01 8.61 -1.37
CA LEU A 28 3.18 7.76 -1.61
C LEU A 28 4.47 8.57 -1.80
N THR A 29 4.42 9.90 -1.72
CA THR A 29 5.62 10.73 -1.79
C THR A 29 6.50 10.56 -0.55
N PRO A 30 7.81 10.85 -0.61
CA PRO A 30 8.72 10.70 0.52
C PRO A 30 8.56 11.82 1.57
N ASP A 31 7.40 12.49 1.62
CA ASP A 31 7.08 13.46 2.65
C ASP A 31 7.07 12.80 4.05
N PRO A 32 7.80 13.33 5.04
CA PRO A 32 7.91 12.71 6.36
C PRO A 32 6.70 12.92 7.27
N LYS A 33 5.75 13.80 6.91
CA LYS A 33 4.59 14.10 7.76
C LYS A 33 3.34 13.34 7.34
N THR A 34 3.12 13.25 6.04
CA THR A 34 1.87 12.81 5.42
C THR A 34 2.07 11.68 4.41
N GLY A 35 3.30 11.47 3.95
CA GLY A 35 3.67 10.42 3.01
C GLY A 35 4.43 9.26 3.65
N ILE A 36 5.24 8.57 2.84
CA ILE A 36 6.01 7.39 3.26
C ILE A 36 7.43 7.73 3.74
N GLY A 37 7.76 9.01 3.90
CA GLY A 37 9.13 9.48 4.18
C GLY A 37 9.76 8.91 5.45
N LYS A 38 8.94 8.52 6.44
CA LYS A 38 9.40 7.90 7.70
C LYS A 38 9.51 6.38 7.66
N MET A 39 8.94 5.73 6.65
CA MET A 39 9.05 4.28 6.49
C MET A 39 10.45 3.95 6.02
N THR A 40 11.01 2.83 6.48
CA THR A 40 12.23 2.22 5.93
C THR A 40 11.94 1.51 4.61
N ASP A 41 12.97 1.24 3.82
CA ASP A 41 12.80 0.51 2.56
C ASP A 41 12.28 -0.92 2.79
N ALA A 42 12.70 -1.57 3.88
CA ALA A 42 12.19 -2.87 4.29
C ALA A 42 10.70 -2.84 4.65
N GLU A 43 10.22 -1.76 5.28
CA GLU A 43 8.81 -1.58 5.59
C GLU A 43 7.97 -1.31 4.33
N ILE A 44 8.50 -0.52 3.38
CA ILE A 44 7.83 -0.32 2.08
C ILE A 44 7.77 -1.64 1.31
N ALA A 45 8.88 -2.38 1.26
CA ALA A 45 8.95 -3.71 0.66
C ALA A 45 7.92 -4.67 1.27
N ARG A 46 7.81 -4.67 2.62
CA ARG A 46 6.82 -5.49 3.34
C ARG A 46 5.39 -5.12 2.98
N VAL A 47 5.08 -3.83 2.84
CA VAL A 47 3.76 -3.37 2.41
C VAL A 47 3.46 -3.85 0.98
N LEU A 48 4.39 -3.70 0.05
CA LEU A 48 4.19 -4.05 -1.35
C LEU A 48 4.04 -5.57 -1.55
N ARG A 49 4.83 -6.39 -0.86
CA ARG A 49 4.78 -7.84 -0.98
C ARG A 49 3.69 -8.51 -0.18
N TYR A 50 3.45 -8.05 1.05
CA TYR A 50 2.59 -8.76 1.99
C TYR A 50 1.33 -7.97 2.37
N GLY A 51 1.21 -6.73 1.90
CA GLY A 51 0.10 -5.87 2.29
C GLY A 51 0.08 -5.58 3.78
N VAL A 52 1.24 -5.52 4.45
CA VAL A 52 1.32 -5.30 5.90
C VAL A 52 2.04 -4.00 6.21
N LYS A 53 1.32 -3.08 6.84
CA LYS A 53 1.86 -1.78 7.29
C LYS A 53 2.86 -1.93 8.44
N PRO A 54 3.69 -0.90 8.71
CA PRO A 54 4.60 -0.89 9.87
C PRO A 54 3.91 -1.17 11.20
N ASN A 55 2.68 -0.69 11.37
CA ASN A 55 1.86 -0.92 12.56
C ASN A 55 1.19 -2.31 12.62
N GLY A 56 1.48 -3.21 11.65
CA GLY A 56 0.91 -4.55 11.57
C GLY A 56 -0.47 -4.64 10.93
N GLU A 57 -1.10 -3.52 10.57
CA GLU A 57 -2.39 -3.54 9.90
C GLU A 57 -2.29 -4.06 8.46
N ALA A 58 -3.30 -4.81 8.04
CA ALA A 58 -3.46 -5.19 6.64
C ALA A 58 -3.81 -3.96 5.77
N VAL A 59 -3.21 -3.89 4.60
CA VAL A 59 -3.64 -3.03 3.50
C VAL A 59 -4.79 -3.72 2.79
N LEU A 60 -5.76 -2.92 2.32
CA LEU A 60 -6.87 -3.45 1.53
C LEU A 60 -6.32 -4.14 0.26
N PRO A 61 -6.89 -5.28 -0.17
CA PRO A 61 -6.33 -6.14 -1.22
C PRO A 61 -6.54 -5.56 -2.63
N PHE A 62 -6.06 -4.35 -2.86
CA PHE A 62 -6.06 -3.67 -4.16
C PHE A 62 -4.68 -3.68 -4.84
N MET A 63 -3.63 -4.08 -4.11
CA MET A 63 -2.26 -4.11 -4.62
C MET A 63 -1.89 -5.53 -5.04
N GLN A 64 -1.37 -5.68 -6.27
CA GLN A 64 -0.82 -6.94 -6.78
C GLN A 64 0.71 -6.87 -6.83
N GLY A 65 1.34 -6.75 -5.65
CA GLY A 65 2.80 -6.62 -5.54
C GLY A 65 3.53 -7.86 -5.04
N GLN A 66 2.82 -8.97 -4.82
CA GLN A 66 3.36 -10.16 -4.18
C GLN A 66 4.39 -10.88 -5.07
N ASP A 67 4.21 -10.81 -6.38
CA ASP A 67 5.03 -11.51 -7.37
C ASP A 67 6.18 -10.66 -7.94
N MET A 68 6.43 -9.46 -7.38
CA MET A 68 7.55 -8.62 -7.83
C MET A 68 8.90 -9.23 -7.47
N SER A 69 9.81 -9.25 -8.45
CA SER A 69 11.23 -9.59 -8.23
C SER A 69 11.87 -8.65 -7.20
N ASP A 70 12.99 -9.06 -6.60
CA ASP A 70 13.74 -8.18 -5.68
C ASP A 70 14.23 -6.93 -6.42
N GLU A 71 14.65 -7.08 -7.66
CA GLU A 71 15.12 -6.01 -8.52
C GLU A 71 14.03 -4.98 -8.81
N ASP A 72 12.83 -5.43 -9.20
CA ASP A 72 11.68 -4.55 -9.45
C ASP A 72 11.26 -3.83 -8.16
N LEU A 73 11.30 -4.52 -7.03
CA LEU A 73 10.95 -3.92 -5.74
C LEU A 73 11.91 -2.79 -5.37
N VAL A 74 13.22 -3.02 -5.55
CA VAL A 74 14.25 -1.99 -5.34
C VAL A 74 14.06 -0.82 -6.31
N ALA A 75 13.73 -1.09 -7.58
CA ALA A 75 13.48 -0.06 -8.58
C ALA A 75 12.28 0.82 -8.20
N VAL A 76 11.17 0.20 -7.78
CA VAL A 76 9.96 0.90 -7.33
C VAL A 76 10.25 1.76 -6.10
N ILE A 77 10.93 1.19 -5.09
CA ILE A 77 11.28 1.93 -3.87
C ILE A 77 12.19 3.11 -4.22
N SER A 78 13.22 2.89 -5.04
CA SER A 78 14.15 3.93 -5.48
C SER A 78 13.42 5.06 -6.21
N TYR A 79 12.48 4.73 -7.09
CA TYR A 79 11.62 5.70 -7.76
C TYR A 79 10.80 6.51 -6.75
N LEU A 80 10.12 5.85 -5.81
CA LEU A 80 9.34 6.51 -4.75
C LEU A 80 10.19 7.40 -3.82
N ARG A 81 11.48 7.09 -3.63
CA ARG A 81 12.42 7.95 -2.91
C ARG A 81 12.88 9.16 -3.71
N SER A 82 12.96 9.03 -5.04
CA SER A 82 13.48 10.06 -5.94
C SER A 82 12.50 11.20 -6.25
N ILE A 83 11.20 10.95 -6.09
CA ILE A 83 10.17 11.94 -6.39
C ILE A 83 10.15 13.07 -5.35
N LYS A 84 9.64 14.24 -5.76
CA LYS A 84 9.51 15.41 -4.89
C LYS A 84 8.61 15.08 -3.67
N PRO A 85 9.04 15.38 -2.44
CA PRO A 85 8.17 15.28 -1.27
C PRO A 85 7.03 16.31 -1.38
N ILE A 86 5.78 15.87 -1.16
CA ILE A 86 4.62 16.75 -1.16
C ILE A 86 3.83 16.48 0.12
N GLU A 87 3.71 17.51 0.96
CA GLU A 87 2.86 17.47 2.15
C GLU A 87 1.39 17.47 1.70
N ASN A 88 0.71 16.34 1.85
CA ASN A 88 -0.71 16.16 1.53
C ASN A 88 -1.36 15.16 2.48
N LYS A 89 -2.09 15.67 3.48
CA LYS A 89 -2.84 14.83 4.40
C LYS A 89 -4.12 14.34 3.71
N VAL A 90 -4.19 13.03 3.47
CA VAL A 90 -5.39 12.40 2.90
C VAL A 90 -6.44 12.15 3.99
N PRO A 91 -7.74 12.17 3.66
CA PRO A 91 -8.80 11.79 4.61
C PRO A 91 -8.66 10.33 5.08
N ASP A 92 -9.16 10.07 6.29
CA ASP A 92 -9.29 8.71 6.80
C ASP A 92 -10.38 7.93 6.05
N HIS A 93 -10.29 6.61 6.04
CA HIS A 93 -11.33 5.76 5.44
C HIS A 93 -12.62 5.83 6.25
N GLU A 94 -13.75 5.94 5.55
CA GLU A 94 -15.08 5.97 6.14
C GLU A 94 -15.75 4.61 5.97
N PHE A 95 -15.67 3.77 7.00
CA PHE A 95 -16.28 2.44 6.97
C PHE A 95 -17.75 2.46 7.42
N THR A 96 -18.59 1.71 6.71
CA THR A 96 -19.94 1.37 7.18
C THR A 96 -19.86 0.47 8.42
N LEU A 97 -20.99 0.19 9.08
CA LEU A 97 -21.02 -0.78 10.19
C LEU A 97 -20.51 -2.16 9.75
N LEU A 98 -20.91 -2.61 8.55
CA LEU A 98 -20.41 -3.84 7.95
C LEU A 98 -18.90 -3.76 7.65
N GLY A 99 -18.42 -2.62 7.15
CA GLY A 99 -16.99 -2.42 6.89
C GLY A 99 -16.13 -2.44 8.14
N LYS A 100 -16.61 -1.87 9.25
CA LYS A 100 -15.94 -1.95 10.56
C LYS A 100 -15.83 -3.39 11.05
N PHE A 101 -16.91 -4.16 10.90
CA PHE A 101 -16.90 -5.59 11.22
C PHE A 101 -15.92 -6.37 10.34
N ALA A 102 -15.96 -6.17 9.02
CA ALA A 102 -15.04 -6.82 8.09
C ALA A 102 -13.57 -6.46 8.39
N ARG A 103 -13.26 -5.19 8.72
CA ARG A 103 -11.91 -4.79 9.11
C ARG A 103 -11.43 -5.46 10.39
N ALA A 104 -12.31 -5.61 11.38
CA ALA A 104 -11.94 -6.23 12.65
C ALA A 104 -11.71 -7.75 12.53
N PHE A 105 -12.44 -8.45 11.65
CA PHE A 105 -12.48 -9.91 11.68
C PHE A 105 -12.05 -10.61 10.38
N MET A 106 -12.15 -9.94 9.23
CA MET A 106 -11.92 -10.53 7.90
C MET A 106 -10.65 -10.01 7.21
N LEU A 107 -10.28 -8.74 7.42
CA LEU A 107 -9.05 -8.17 6.85
C LEU A 107 -7.85 -8.46 7.76
N LYS A 108 -7.32 -9.67 7.66
CA LYS A 108 -6.08 -10.08 8.33
C LYS A 108 -4.90 -9.94 7.38
N PRO A 109 -3.72 -9.52 7.86
CA PRO A 109 -2.52 -9.48 7.02
C PRO A 109 -2.23 -10.89 6.52
N ALA A 110 -2.01 -11.04 5.22
CA ALA A 110 -1.60 -12.31 4.64
C ALA A 110 -0.22 -12.66 5.22
N ALA A 111 -0.09 -13.82 5.84
CA ALA A 111 1.24 -14.37 6.12
C ALA A 111 1.92 -14.65 4.77
N PRO A 112 3.25 -14.49 4.65
CA PRO A 112 3.96 -15.00 3.48
C PRO A 112 3.60 -16.48 3.32
N GLU A 113 3.00 -16.85 2.19
CA GLU A 113 2.87 -18.26 1.82
C GLU A 113 4.30 -18.82 1.74
N PRO A 114 4.59 -19.97 2.37
CA PRO A 114 5.91 -20.59 2.25
C PRO A 114 6.23 -20.78 0.78
N THR A 115 7.28 -20.14 0.29
CA THR A 115 7.76 -20.37 -1.08
C THR A 115 8.01 -21.88 -1.23
N GLU A 116 7.39 -22.52 -2.23
CA GLU A 116 7.50 -23.98 -2.45
C GLU A 116 8.95 -24.49 -2.52
N SER A 117 9.93 -23.60 -2.74
CA SER A 117 11.36 -23.91 -2.68
C SER A 117 11.84 -24.42 -1.31
N LEU A 118 11.13 -24.14 -0.22
CA LEU A 118 11.42 -24.66 1.12
C LEU A 118 10.71 -25.98 1.45
N ALA A 119 9.71 -26.39 0.65
CA ALA A 119 8.99 -27.65 0.82
C ALA A 119 9.67 -28.83 0.10
N ARG A 120 10.66 -28.55 -0.77
CA ARG A 120 11.52 -29.55 -1.41
C ARG A 120 12.88 -29.62 -0.72
N LYS A 121 12.92 -30.06 0.54
CA LYS A 121 14.11 -30.58 1.20
C LYS A 121 13.76 -31.79 2.05
#